data_AF-A0A8J4NY51-F1
#
_entry.id   AF-A0A8J4NY51-F1
#
_cell.length_a   1.000
_cell.length_b   1.000
_cell.length_c   1.000
_cell.angle_alpha   90.00
_cell.angle_beta   90.00
_cell.angle_gamma   90.00
#
_symmetry.space_group_name_H-M   'P 1'
#
loop_
_entity.id
_entity.type
_entity.pdbx_description
1 polymer ?
#
loop_
_entity_poly.entity_id
_entity_poly.type
_entity_poly.pdbx_seq_one_letter_code
_entity_poly.pdbx_strand_id
1 'polypeptide(L)'
;MAEPSLPLSFLCLLALSSACYIQNCPRGGKRALTDTALRQCMPCGPGNRGNCFGPGICCGAELGCYLGTAETRRCAEEDYLPSPCQAGGQPCGSGGRCAAPGICCTAGNMA
;
A
#
# COMPACT_ATOMS: atom_id res chain seq x y z
N MET A 1 -21.58 -28.52 -46.01
CA MET A 1 -20.29 -27.84 -45.83
C MET A 1 -20.40 -27.01 -44.55
N ALA A 2 -20.07 -27.61 -43.41
CA ALA A 2 -20.02 -26.88 -42.15
C ALA A 2 -18.64 -26.26 -42.07
N GLU A 3 -18.60 -24.95 -42.29
CA GLU A 3 -17.43 -24.09 -42.17
C GLU A 3 -16.66 -24.40 -40.86
N PRO A 4 -15.47 -25.05 -40.91
CA PRO A 4 -14.68 -25.36 -39.71
C PRO A 4 -14.18 -24.08 -39.02
N SER A 5 -14.36 -22.91 -39.65
CA SER A 5 -14.04 -21.59 -39.14
C SER A 5 -14.86 -21.21 -37.90
N LEU A 6 -16.11 -21.66 -37.79
CA LEU A 6 -17.01 -21.31 -36.67
C LEU A 6 -16.60 -21.93 -35.32
N PRO A 7 -16.38 -23.26 -35.20
CA PRO A 7 -15.91 -23.85 -33.94
C PRO A 7 -14.50 -23.40 -33.57
N LEU A 8 -13.62 -23.19 -34.57
CA LEU A 8 -12.26 -22.71 -34.35
C LEU A 8 -12.25 -21.27 -33.78
N SER A 9 -13.14 -20.41 -34.28
CA SER A 9 -13.32 -19.04 -33.80
C SER A 9 -13.79 -19.01 -32.35
N PHE A 10 -14.74 -19.87 -31.97
CA PHE A 10 -15.20 -19.98 -30.58
C PHE A 10 -14.08 -20.44 -29.63
N LEU A 11 -13.27 -21.43 -30.05
CA LEU A 11 -12.10 -21.90 -29.29
C LEU A 11 -11.07 -20.78 -29.07
N CYS A 12 -10.79 -19.98 -30.10
CA CYS A 12 -9.89 -18.81 -29.97
C CYS A 12 -10.41 -17.76 -28.99
N LEU A 13 -11.71 -17.44 -29.02
CA LEU A 13 -12.33 -16.48 -28.10
C LEU A 13 -12.31 -16.98 -26.65
N LEU A 14 -12.54 -18.28 -26.42
CA LEU A 14 -12.41 -18.87 -25.08
C LEU A 14 -10.97 -18.83 -24.57
N ALA A 15 -9.98 -19.14 -25.41
CA ALA A 15 -8.57 -19.07 -25.04
C ALA A 15 -8.15 -17.63 -24.68
N LEU A 16 -8.52 -16.64 -25.50
CA LEU A 16 -8.22 -15.23 -25.26
C LEU A 16 -8.91 -14.69 -23.99
N SER A 17 -10.17 -15.05 -23.75
CA SER A 17 -10.87 -14.65 -22.52
C SER A 17 -10.24 -15.27 -21.28
N SER A 18 -9.76 -16.51 -21.35
CA SER A 18 -9.04 -17.15 -20.22
C SER A 18 -7.70 -16.49 -19.92
N ALA A 19 -6.98 -16.01 -20.95
CA ALA A 19 -5.69 -15.33 -20.78
C ALA A 19 -5.84 -13.89 -20.23
N CYS A 20 -6.93 -13.21 -20.58
CA CYS A 20 -7.28 -11.90 -20.01
C CYS A 20 -8.03 -12.00 -18.67
N TYR A 21 -8.49 -13.19 -18.29
CA TYR A 21 -9.09 -13.44 -16.98
C TYR A 21 -7.98 -13.57 -15.93
N ILE A 22 -7.47 -12.42 -15.49
CA ILE A 22 -6.52 -12.33 -14.39
C ILE A 22 -7.19 -12.91 -13.12
N GLN A 23 -6.95 -14.19 -12.86
CA GLN A 23 -7.33 -14.90 -11.63
C GLN A 23 -6.52 -14.43 -10.41
N ASN A 24 -5.38 -13.78 -10.66
CA ASN A 24 -4.38 -13.39 -9.67
C ASN A 24 -4.33 -11.87 -9.48
N CYS A 25 -5.49 -11.21 -9.51
CA CYS A 25 -5.55 -9.82 -9.06
C CYS A 25 -5.20 -9.82 -7.56
N PRO A 26 -4.13 -9.11 -7.13
CA PRO A 26 -3.82 -9.01 -5.72
C PRO A 26 -5.05 -8.50 -4.97
N ARG A 27 -5.24 -9.02 -3.76
CA ARG A 27 -6.41 -8.74 -2.93
C ARG A 27 -6.41 -7.25 -2.56
N GLY A 28 -7.13 -6.45 -3.34
CA GLY A 28 -7.04 -4.98 -3.24
C GLY A 28 -7.82 -4.22 -4.31
N GLY A 29 -9.12 -4.49 -4.45
CA GLY A 29 -10.02 -3.61 -5.20
C GLY A 29 -10.36 -2.35 -4.40
N LYS A 30 -10.61 -1.22 -5.07
CA LYS A 30 -10.94 0.11 -4.49
C LYS A 30 -12.08 0.13 -3.44
N ARG A 31 -12.80 -0.98 -3.29
CA ARG A 31 -14.00 -1.15 -2.46
C ARG A 31 -13.88 -2.27 -1.41
N ALA A 32 -12.73 -2.94 -1.31
CA ALA A 32 -12.55 -4.04 -0.35
C ALA A 32 -12.22 -3.56 1.07
N LEU A 33 -12.02 -2.26 1.27
CA LEU A 33 -11.59 -1.67 2.54
C LEU A 33 -12.79 -1.13 3.34
N THR A 34 -13.78 -1.98 3.61
CA THR A 34 -14.77 -1.69 4.66
C THR A 34 -14.23 -2.21 5.98
N ASP A 35 -13.79 -1.26 6.82
CA ASP A 35 -13.73 -1.37 8.28
C ASP A 35 -13.11 -2.65 8.85
N THR A 36 -11.95 -3.04 8.33
CA THR A 36 -11.08 -3.96 9.06
C THR A 36 -10.15 -3.09 9.89
N ALA A 37 -10.05 -3.35 11.20
CA ALA A 37 -9.10 -2.67 12.08
C ALA A 37 -7.70 -2.65 11.44
N LEU A 38 -7.30 -1.48 10.94
CA LEU A 38 -6.02 -1.33 10.24
C LEU A 38 -4.91 -1.51 11.26
N ARG A 39 -3.95 -2.39 10.96
CA ARG A 39 -2.75 -2.51 11.79
C ARG A 39 -2.00 -1.20 11.77
N GLN A 40 -1.25 -0.89 12.84
CA GLN A 40 -0.26 0.18 12.74
C GLN A 40 0.83 -0.22 11.75
N CYS A 41 1.28 0.76 10.97
CA CYS A 41 2.42 0.54 10.08
C CYS A 41 3.68 0.22 10.89
N MET A 42 4.61 -0.50 10.27
CA MET A 42 5.80 -1.04 10.95
C MET A 42 6.57 0.01 11.75
N PRO A 43 7.18 -0.39 12.89
CA PRO A 43 8.10 0.49 13.58
C PRO A 43 9.41 0.65 12.79
N CYS A 44 10.07 1.79 13.00
CA CYS A 44 11.31 2.17 12.31
C CYS A 44 12.17 3.10 13.19
N GLY A 45 13.37 3.43 12.71
CA GLY A 45 14.28 4.32 13.41
C GLY A 45 14.98 3.70 14.63
N PRO A 46 15.86 4.47 15.29
CA PRO A 46 16.66 3.98 16.40
C PRO A 46 15.76 3.53 17.57
N GLY A 47 15.94 2.27 17.98
CA GLY A 47 15.16 1.67 19.07
C GLY A 47 13.68 1.43 18.72
N ASN A 48 13.30 1.38 17.43
CA ASN A 48 11.91 1.18 16.99
C ASN A 48 10.93 2.21 17.57
N ARG A 49 11.42 3.43 17.80
CA ARG A 49 10.66 4.54 18.41
C ARG A 49 9.88 5.39 17.40
N GLY A 50 10.01 5.09 16.11
CA GLY A 50 9.21 5.70 15.06
C GLY A 50 8.29 4.68 14.39
N ASN A 51 7.39 5.17 13.54
CA ASN A 51 6.55 4.37 12.66
C ASN A 51 6.70 4.85 11.21
N CYS A 52 6.45 3.95 10.28
CA CYS A 52 6.47 4.26 8.86
C CYS A 52 5.24 5.08 8.45
N PHE A 53 5.49 6.18 7.74
CA PHE A 53 4.45 7.04 7.13
C PHE A 53 4.41 6.95 5.60
N GLY A 54 5.34 6.21 5.01
CA GLY A 54 5.43 5.92 3.58
C GLY A 54 6.76 5.23 3.23
N PRO A 55 6.94 4.80 1.97
CA PRO A 55 8.21 4.25 1.52
C PRO A 55 9.30 5.32 1.65
N GLY A 56 10.33 5.05 2.44
CA GLY A 56 11.39 6.02 2.70
C GLY A 56 11.05 7.11 3.73
N ILE A 57 9.96 6.99 4.50
CA ILE A 57 9.58 7.97 5.53
C ILE A 57 9.37 7.27 6.88
N CYS A 58 10.17 7.66 7.88
CA CYS A 58 10.07 7.17 9.25
C CYS A 58 9.94 8.36 10.22
N CYS A 59 8.92 8.38 11.08
CA CYS A 59 8.74 9.47 12.03
C CYS A 59 8.37 8.99 13.43
N GLY A 60 8.78 9.72 14.45
CA GLY A 60 8.40 9.49 15.83
C GLY A 60 8.48 10.77 16.67
N ALA A 61 7.67 10.85 17.73
CA ALA A 61 7.55 12.07 18.52
C ALA A 61 8.89 12.59 19.08
N GLU A 62 9.77 11.68 19.51
CA GLU A 62 11.10 11.97 20.08
C GLU A 62 12.21 12.03 19.03
N LEU A 63 11.95 11.53 17.82
CA LEU A 63 12.94 11.36 16.75
C LEU A 63 12.85 12.44 15.67
N GLY A 64 11.70 13.09 15.55
CA GLY A 64 11.36 13.87 14.36
C GLY A 64 11.01 12.96 13.18
N CYS A 65 11.43 13.34 11.98
CA CYS A 65 11.20 12.57 10.76
C CYS A 65 12.51 12.35 9.99
N TYR A 66 12.72 11.11 9.58
CA TYR A 66 13.78 10.68 8.68
C TYR A 66 13.21 10.44 7.27
N LEU A 67 13.91 10.95 6.27
CA LEU A 67 13.54 10.92 4.86
C LEU A 67 14.68 10.29 4.06
N GLY A 68 14.43 9.15 3.43
CA GLY A 68 15.42 8.50 2.54
C GLY A 68 16.75 8.09 3.21
N THR A 69 16.78 7.99 4.54
CA THR A 69 17.97 7.59 5.30
C THR A 69 18.01 6.08 5.58
N ALA A 70 19.03 5.60 6.28
CA ALA A 70 19.15 4.18 6.62
C ALA A 70 17.97 3.68 7.49
N GLU A 71 17.43 4.57 8.34
CA GLU A 71 16.32 4.31 9.25
C GLU A 71 15.00 4.02 8.52
N THR A 72 14.87 4.47 7.27
CA THR A 72 13.63 4.37 6.49
C THR A 72 13.58 3.14 5.58
N ARG A 73 14.68 2.38 5.46
CA ARG A 73 14.78 1.18 4.61
C ARG A 73 13.71 0.14 4.94
N ARG A 74 13.44 -0.05 6.24
CA ARG A 74 12.36 -0.92 6.72
C ARG A 74 11.02 -0.53 6.14
N CYS A 75 10.73 0.76 5.97
CA CYS A 75 9.42 1.22 5.51
C CYS A 75 9.10 0.83 4.06
N ALA A 76 10.10 0.52 3.23
CA ALA A 76 9.87 -0.06 1.91
C ALA A 76 9.36 -1.51 1.98
N GLU A 77 9.58 -2.22 3.10
CA GLU A 77 9.05 -3.57 3.31
C GLU A 77 7.52 -3.56 3.41
N GLU A 78 6.91 -2.39 3.72
CA GLU A 78 5.47 -2.25 3.91
C GLU A 78 4.69 -2.47 2.60
N ASP A 79 5.28 -2.12 1.46
CA ASP A 79 4.69 -2.29 0.12
C ASP A 79 4.53 -3.77 -0.26
N TYR A 80 5.28 -4.66 0.38
CA TYR A 80 5.21 -6.10 0.14
C TYR A 80 4.23 -6.80 1.09
N LEU A 81 3.73 -6.12 2.12
CA LEU A 81 2.81 -6.70 3.08
C LEU A 81 1.36 -6.64 2.54
N PRO A 82 0.66 -7.78 2.46
CA PRO A 82 -0.69 -7.83 1.90
C PRO A 82 -1.75 -7.21 2.82
N SER A 83 -1.41 -6.95 4.09
CA SER A 83 -2.32 -6.34 5.05
C SER A 83 -2.14 -4.81 5.06
N PRO A 84 -3.22 -4.04 4.83
CA PRO A 84 -3.15 -2.59 4.87
C PRO A 84 -2.85 -2.12 6.29
N CYS A 85 -2.07 -1.05 6.38
CA CYS A 85 -1.71 -0.43 7.64
C CYS A 85 -2.12 1.04 7.66
N GLN A 86 -2.16 1.62 8.87
CA GLN A 86 -2.29 3.05 9.06
C GLN A 86 -1.14 3.57 9.92
N ALA A 87 -0.57 4.70 9.51
CA ALA A 87 0.44 5.38 10.30
C ALA A 87 -0.13 5.80 11.68
N GLY A 88 0.74 5.88 12.69
CA GLY A 88 0.36 6.30 14.03
C GLY A 88 -0.01 7.79 14.11
N GLY A 89 -0.26 8.27 15.32
CA GLY A 89 -0.51 9.69 15.60
C GLY A 89 -1.96 10.13 15.39
N GLN A 90 -2.28 11.38 15.73
CA GLN A 90 -3.63 11.94 15.58
C GLN A 90 -3.87 12.41 14.13
N PRO A 91 -5.12 12.38 13.62
CA PRO A 91 -5.43 12.90 12.30
C PRO A 91 -5.15 14.41 12.21
N CYS A 92 -4.64 14.87 11.07
CA CYS A 92 -4.37 16.28 10.77
C CYS A 92 -4.56 16.58 9.27
N GLY A 93 -4.85 17.84 8.93
CA GLY A 93 -4.95 18.30 7.54
C GLY A 93 -5.96 17.52 6.69
N SER A 94 -5.67 17.37 5.40
CA SER A 94 -6.51 16.68 4.42
C SER A 94 -6.22 15.18 4.37
N GLY A 95 -6.45 14.47 5.48
CA GLY A 95 -6.23 13.02 5.57
C GLY A 95 -4.80 12.62 5.95
N GLY A 96 -4.04 13.53 6.55
CA GLY A 96 -2.72 13.26 7.12
C GLY A 96 -2.80 12.83 8.58
N ARG A 97 -1.64 12.52 9.15
CA ARG A 97 -1.48 12.20 10.57
C ARG A 97 -0.24 12.85 11.15
N CYS A 98 -0.34 13.30 12.40
CA CYS A 98 0.75 13.95 13.11
C CYS A 98 1.87 12.94 13.36
N ALA A 99 3.02 13.18 12.74
CA ALA A 99 4.14 12.24 12.72
C ALA A 99 5.17 12.55 13.81
N ALA A 100 5.34 13.84 14.11
CA ALA A 100 6.14 14.40 15.19
C ALA A 100 5.55 15.77 15.60
N PRO A 101 6.02 16.42 16.68
CA PRO A 101 5.52 17.72 17.09
C PRO A 101 5.59 18.75 15.95
N GLY A 102 4.43 19.24 15.51
CA GLY A 102 4.31 20.24 14.44
C GLY A 102 4.47 19.69 13.01
N ILE A 103 4.55 18.38 12.80
CA ILE A 103 4.72 17.78 11.46
C ILE A 103 3.50 16.92 11.10
N CYS A 104 2.81 17.27 10.01
CA CYS A 104 1.70 16.49 9.47
C CYS A 104 2.15 15.71 8.23
N CYS A 105 2.06 14.37 8.26
CA CYS A 105 2.42 13.53 7.12
C CYS A 105 1.16 13.00 6.44
N THR A 106 1.07 13.19 5.13
CA THR A 106 0.13 12.48 4.24
C THR A 106 0.88 11.43 3.44
N ALA A 107 0.20 10.38 2.96
CA ALA A 107 0.83 9.28 2.22
C ALA A 107 1.69 9.81 1.06
N GLY A 108 3.02 9.82 1.25
CA GLY A 108 4.01 10.29 0.27
C GLY A 108 4.43 11.76 0.37
N ASN A 109 3.77 12.62 1.17
CA ASN A 109 4.08 14.05 1.28
C ASN A 109 4.04 14.57 2.73
N MET A 110 4.88 15.54 3.06
CA MET A 110 4.87 16.27 4.33
C MET A 110 4.23 17.64 4.15
N ALA A 111 3.41 18.05 5.12
CA ALA A 111 2.73 19.34 5.15
C ALA A 111 2.92 20.03 6.51
#